data_AF-B3XXG1-F1
#
_entry.id   AF-B3XXG1-F1
#
_cell.length_a   1.000
_cell.length_b   1.000
_cell.length_c   1.000
_cell.angle_alpha   90.00
_cell.angle_beta   90.00
_cell.angle_gamma   90.00
#
_symmetry.space_group_name_H-M   'P 1'
#
loop_
_entity.id
_entity.type
_entity.pdbx_description
1 polymer ?
#
loop_
_entity_poly.entity_id
_entity_poly.type
_entity_poly.pdbx_seq_one_letter_code
_entity_poly.pdbx_strand_id
1 'polypeptide(L)'
;MAEDNVEDTDVRGRKGRVVIIAGPTGVGKSRLALALAKRLRGEIISADSVQVYRTLDVGSAKTPVDEREGIPHHLIDIVDPSQDYTAGYFYDDARAATELVLTKGSVPIVVGGTGMYLRWYMTGKVGAPKATKEVFVAVEEEVDRLIKEGGGWDDALRMLADAGDLTTGPSLARNDWYRLRRALEIIKTSGQPRSAFSKLRNCDPDAATEGASWDYDFHCYFLYQPRSELYQKVDLRCEQMAQEGLLDEASSLLDSGLQPNSNSASRSIGYQLAMEFLMECRQVEGAATEERFFLFLEEFQRHSRNYVKRQLTWFRNKGQSEQMFNWIDATQPLEVMVDALAKEYERPNEVVSDVLKAASVVTKESSYKEENLLKRYRTQNRIFTSNSEALKRTLQWIRDTQCLWRNSSTVDDLQKRMESSLTTSM
;
A
#
# COMPACT_ATOMS: atom_id res chain seq x y z
N MET A 1 29.10 -47.17 -32.74
CA MET A 1 28.93 -45.75 -33.04
C MET A 1 27.49 -45.43 -32.70
N ALA A 2 27.27 -45.04 -31.45
CA ALA A 2 25.99 -44.57 -30.97
C ALA A 2 26.09 -43.04 -31.02
N GLU A 3 25.27 -42.41 -31.86
CA GLU A 3 25.12 -40.96 -31.86
C GLU A 3 23.85 -40.62 -31.10
N ASP A 4 24.06 -39.77 -30.09
CA ASP A 4 23.13 -39.33 -29.08
C ASP A 4 21.93 -38.59 -29.69
N ASN A 5 20.73 -39.10 -29.42
CA ASN A 5 19.50 -38.31 -29.46
C ASN A 5 19.53 -37.37 -28.26
N VAL A 6 19.77 -36.08 -28.50
CA VAL A 6 19.50 -35.03 -27.53
C VAL A 6 17.97 -34.94 -27.37
N GLU A 7 17.47 -35.43 -26.24
CA GLU A 7 16.09 -35.23 -25.80
C GLU A 7 15.83 -33.73 -25.62
N ASP A 8 15.10 -33.16 -26.57
CA ASP A 8 14.43 -31.87 -26.48
C ASP A 8 13.36 -31.97 -25.38
N THR A 9 13.76 -31.69 -24.14
CA THR A 9 12.89 -31.73 -22.97
C THR A 9 12.04 -30.47 -22.91
N ASP A 10 10.86 -30.59 -23.52
CA ASP A 10 9.59 -29.94 -23.17
C ASP A 10 9.68 -28.62 -22.36
N VAL A 11 9.94 -27.50 -23.06
CA VAL A 11 9.85 -26.12 -22.52
C VAL A 11 8.41 -25.58 -22.58
N ARG A 12 7.41 -26.39 -22.99
CA ARG A 12 6.01 -25.96 -23.15
C ARG A 12 5.10 -26.61 -22.12
N GLY A 13 5.27 -26.30 -20.84
CA GLY A 13 4.29 -26.79 -19.85
C GLY A 13 4.35 -26.29 -18.42
N ARG A 14 5.46 -25.72 -17.94
CA ARG A 14 5.58 -25.35 -16.51
C ARG A 14 5.37 -23.86 -16.30
N LYS A 15 4.20 -23.49 -15.74
CA LYS A 15 3.90 -22.11 -15.33
C LYS A 15 4.95 -21.63 -14.32
N GLY A 16 5.40 -20.38 -14.47
CA GLY A 16 6.33 -19.76 -13.52
C GLY A 16 5.73 -19.73 -12.12
N ARG A 17 6.50 -20.11 -11.09
CA ARG A 17 6.05 -20.07 -9.69
C ARG A 17 6.30 -18.69 -9.09
N VAL A 18 5.32 -18.17 -8.39
CA VAL A 18 5.39 -16.87 -7.73
C VAL A 18 4.94 -17.00 -6.28
N VAL A 19 5.76 -16.51 -5.36
CA VAL A 19 5.37 -16.42 -3.94
C VAL A 19 4.75 -15.06 -3.68
N ILE A 20 3.61 -15.02 -2.99
CA ILE A 20 2.97 -13.78 -2.56
C ILE A 20 2.89 -13.76 -1.03
N ILE A 21 3.49 -12.77 -0.39
CA ILE A 21 3.42 -12.54 1.06
C ILE A 21 2.60 -11.26 1.31
N ALA A 22 1.36 -11.46 1.75
CA ALA A 22 0.44 -10.40 2.14
C ALA A 22 0.28 -10.33 3.67
N GLY A 23 -0.36 -9.27 4.14
CA GLY A 23 -0.58 -9.04 5.58
C GLY A 23 -0.67 -7.56 5.93
N PRO A 24 -1.21 -7.22 7.10
CA PRO A 24 -1.34 -5.83 7.52
C PRO A 24 0.01 -5.14 7.75
N THR A 25 0.04 -3.81 7.76
CA THR A 25 1.25 -3.07 8.16
C THR A 25 1.68 -3.46 9.59
N GLY A 26 2.99 -3.49 9.85
CA GLY A 26 3.56 -3.86 11.16
C GLY A 26 3.62 -5.37 11.48
N VAL A 27 3.04 -6.26 10.65
CA VAL A 27 2.99 -7.71 10.94
C VAL A 27 4.31 -8.46 10.68
N GLY A 28 5.31 -7.82 10.07
CA GLY A 28 6.63 -8.43 9.81
C GLY A 28 6.83 -9.04 8.41
N LYS A 29 6.04 -8.62 7.41
CA LYS A 29 6.16 -9.11 6.02
C LYS A 29 7.58 -9.00 5.45
N SER A 30 8.20 -7.83 5.55
CA SER A 30 9.54 -7.60 4.99
C SER A 30 10.58 -8.53 5.59
N ARG A 31 10.53 -8.76 6.91
CA ARG A 31 11.44 -9.69 7.61
C ARG A 31 11.30 -11.12 7.09
N LEU A 32 10.06 -11.60 6.92
CA LEU A 32 9.81 -12.93 6.36
C LEU A 32 10.25 -13.03 4.90
N ALA A 33 9.94 -12.02 4.10
CA ALA A 33 10.29 -12.00 2.68
C ALA A 33 11.79 -12.02 2.44
N LEU A 34 12.57 -11.23 3.19
CA LEU A 34 14.04 -11.21 3.12
C LEU A 34 14.62 -12.59 3.45
N ALA A 35 14.20 -13.19 4.57
CA ALA A 35 14.68 -14.50 5.00
C ALA A 35 14.30 -15.60 3.98
N LEU A 36 13.08 -15.54 3.42
CA LEU A 36 12.63 -16.49 2.40
C LEU A 36 13.37 -16.29 1.06
N ALA A 37 13.60 -15.04 0.64
CA ALA A 37 14.37 -14.72 -0.56
C ALA A 37 15.79 -15.28 -0.48
N LYS A 38 16.44 -15.14 0.68
CA LYS A 38 17.75 -15.74 0.94
C LYS A 38 17.73 -17.26 0.80
N ARG A 39 16.69 -17.92 1.35
CA ARG A 39 16.55 -19.39 1.31
C ARG A 39 16.21 -19.94 -0.08
N LEU A 40 15.45 -19.19 -0.87
CA LEU A 40 14.97 -19.60 -2.20
C LEU A 40 15.76 -19.01 -3.37
N ARG A 41 16.80 -18.20 -3.10
CA ARG A 41 17.50 -17.38 -4.12
C ARG A 41 16.52 -16.51 -4.91
N GLY A 42 15.59 -15.90 -4.18
CA GLY A 42 14.52 -15.06 -4.71
C GLY A 42 14.88 -13.58 -4.78
N GLU A 43 14.08 -12.84 -5.55
CA GLU A 43 14.09 -11.39 -5.62
C GLU A 43 12.74 -10.85 -5.13
N ILE A 44 12.73 -9.71 -4.45
CA ILE A 44 11.51 -9.13 -3.85
C ILE A 44 10.87 -8.13 -4.81
N ILE A 45 9.56 -8.23 -5.02
CA ILE A 45 8.77 -7.26 -5.81
C ILE A 45 7.80 -6.57 -4.84
N SER A 46 7.98 -5.27 -4.62
CA SER A 46 7.13 -4.52 -3.68
C SER A 46 5.73 -4.30 -4.27
N ALA A 47 4.71 -4.71 -3.52
CA ALA A 47 3.29 -4.45 -3.77
C ALA A 47 2.73 -3.46 -2.75
N ASP A 48 3.49 -2.40 -2.48
CA ASP A 48 3.13 -1.27 -1.63
C ASP A 48 2.91 -0.01 -2.49
N SER A 49 1.87 0.76 -2.18
CA SER A 49 1.48 1.94 -2.96
C SER A 49 2.29 3.19 -2.63
N VAL A 50 3.11 3.16 -1.57
CA VAL A 50 3.91 4.30 -1.09
C VAL A 50 5.40 4.04 -1.31
N GLN A 51 5.88 2.80 -1.11
CA GLN A 51 7.31 2.48 -1.31
C GLN A 51 7.80 2.67 -2.75
N VAL A 52 6.88 2.79 -3.71
CA VAL A 52 7.19 3.11 -5.11
C VAL A 52 7.82 4.49 -5.29
N TYR A 53 7.49 5.46 -4.42
CA TYR A 53 7.94 6.84 -4.55
C TYR A 53 9.33 7.04 -3.98
N ARG A 54 10.21 7.73 -4.72
CA ARG A 54 11.52 8.19 -4.24
C ARG A 54 11.38 9.07 -3.01
N THR A 55 12.40 9.10 -2.16
CA THR A 55 12.53 9.96 -0.96
C THR A 55 11.44 9.81 0.12
N LEU A 56 10.44 8.97 -0.11
CA LEU A 56 9.39 8.65 0.86
C LEU A 56 9.77 7.40 1.63
N ASP A 57 10.82 7.46 2.44
CA ASP A 57 11.47 6.29 3.04
C ASP A 57 10.89 5.98 4.42
N VAL A 58 10.84 6.96 5.31
CA VAL A 58 10.42 6.81 6.72
C VAL A 58 8.92 6.53 6.79
N GLY A 59 8.08 7.37 6.18
CA GLY A 59 6.62 7.21 6.26
C GLY A 59 6.07 5.99 5.52
N SER A 60 6.81 5.42 4.59
CA SER A 60 6.48 4.15 3.92
C SER A 60 7.19 2.94 4.54
N ALA A 61 8.16 3.22 5.43
CA ALA A 61 9.05 2.27 6.07
C ALA A 61 9.61 1.25 5.08
N LYS A 62 10.26 1.80 4.05
CA LYS A 62 11.14 1.03 3.15
C LYS A 62 12.26 0.40 3.96
N THR A 63 12.68 -0.78 3.53
CA THR A 63 13.90 -1.40 4.04
C THR A 63 15.11 -0.65 3.47
N PRO A 64 15.99 -0.07 4.31
CA PRO A 64 17.24 0.55 3.89
C PRO A 64 18.10 -0.41 3.06
N VAL A 65 18.89 0.11 2.11
CA VAL A 65 19.65 -0.73 1.16
C VAL A 65 20.63 -1.68 1.85
N ASP A 66 21.27 -1.22 2.92
CA ASP A 66 22.16 -2.00 3.77
C ASP A 66 21.45 -3.13 4.53
N GLU A 67 20.18 -2.94 4.88
CA GLU A 67 19.33 -3.97 5.50
C GLU A 67 18.73 -4.98 4.49
N ARG A 68 18.88 -4.75 3.17
CA ARG A 68 18.37 -5.67 2.13
C ARG A 68 19.23 -6.93 1.97
N GLU A 69 20.37 -7.03 2.64
CA GLU A 69 21.30 -8.17 2.56
C GLU A 69 21.72 -8.54 1.12
N GLY A 70 21.80 -7.53 0.23
CA GLY A 70 22.13 -7.73 -1.18
C GLY A 70 21.01 -8.35 -2.03
N ILE A 71 19.82 -8.59 -1.45
CA ILE A 71 18.66 -9.13 -2.17
C ILE A 71 18.04 -8.03 -3.04
N PRO A 72 17.89 -8.23 -4.37
CA PRO A 72 17.24 -7.25 -5.24
C PRO A 72 15.81 -6.98 -4.82
N HIS A 73 15.45 -5.70 -4.79
CA HIS A 73 14.08 -5.22 -4.56
C HIS A 73 13.61 -4.43 -5.77
N HIS A 74 12.49 -4.84 -6.35
CA HIS A 74 11.83 -4.19 -7.47
C HIS A 74 10.66 -3.32 -7.02
N LEU A 75 10.32 -2.33 -7.83
CA LEU A 75 9.21 -1.39 -7.60
C LEU A 75 9.34 -0.56 -6.32
N ILE A 76 10.57 -0.25 -5.94
CA ILE A 76 10.90 0.71 -4.88
C ILE A 76 11.68 1.84 -5.55
N ASP A 77 11.37 3.09 -5.21
CA ASP A 77 12.06 4.29 -5.72
C ASP A 77 12.00 4.49 -7.25
N ILE A 78 10.93 3.99 -7.89
CA ILE A 78 10.77 4.06 -9.35
C ILE A 78 9.93 5.27 -9.82
N VAL A 79 9.21 5.95 -8.92
CA VAL A 79 8.32 7.08 -9.25
C VAL A 79 8.70 8.33 -8.44
N ASP A 80 8.57 9.52 -9.05
CA ASP A 80 8.72 10.79 -8.34
C ASP A 80 7.48 11.12 -7.49
N PRO A 81 7.61 11.66 -6.26
CA PRO A 81 6.45 11.98 -5.41
C PRO A 81 5.42 12.93 -6.03
N SER A 82 5.79 13.72 -7.05
CA SER A 82 4.86 14.60 -7.76
C SER A 82 3.95 13.85 -8.76
N GLN A 83 4.29 12.62 -9.12
CA GLN A 83 3.59 11.81 -10.11
C GLN A 83 2.59 10.86 -9.45
N ASP A 84 1.53 10.49 -10.17
CA ASP A 84 0.58 9.48 -9.70
C ASP A 84 1.01 8.05 -10.08
N TYR A 85 0.88 7.13 -9.13
CA TYR A 85 1.06 5.70 -9.35
C TYR A 85 -0.22 4.91 -9.09
N THR A 86 -0.72 4.23 -10.13
CA THR A 86 -2.04 3.59 -10.11
C THR A 86 -1.92 2.07 -10.05
N ALA A 87 -2.99 1.38 -9.66
CA ALA A 87 -3.04 -0.09 -9.70
C ALA A 87 -2.80 -0.65 -11.11
N GLY A 88 -3.09 0.12 -12.16
CA GLY A 88 -2.79 -0.24 -13.54
C GLY A 88 -1.29 -0.23 -13.83
N TYR A 89 -0.57 0.81 -13.39
CA TYR A 89 0.90 0.86 -13.53
C TYR A 89 1.57 -0.23 -12.70
N PHE A 90 1.15 -0.41 -11.45
CA PHE A 90 1.61 -1.53 -10.64
C PHE A 90 1.43 -2.88 -11.34
N TYR A 91 0.27 -3.12 -11.95
CA TYR A 91 0.05 -4.37 -12.68
C TYR A 91 1.09 -4.57 -13.79
N ASP A 92 1.29 -3.56 -14.64
CA ASP A 92 2.21 -3.66 -15.77
C ASP A 92 3.66 -3.84 -15.28
N ASP A 93 4.10 -3.02 -14.32
CA ASP A 93 5.46 -3.03 -13.80
C ASP A 93 5.77 -4.28 -12.98
N ALA A 94 4.83 -4.76 -12.17
CA ALA A 94 5.01 -6.00 -11.39
C ALA A 94 5.03 -7.23 -12.28
N ARG A 95 4.24 -7.27 -13.35
CA ARG A 95 4.31 -8.36 -14.34
C ARG A 95 5.65 -8.37 -15.05
N ALA A 96 6.14 -7.20 -15.48
CA ALA A 96 7.45 -7.08 -16.10
C ALA A 96 8.59 -7.50 -15.16
N ALA A 97 8.55 -7.08 -13.89
CA ALA A 97 9.51 -7.51 -12.88
C ALA A 97 9.46 -9.02 -12.63
N THR A 98 8.26 -9.62 -12.57
CA THR A 98 8.11 -11.07 -12.41
C THR A 98 8.75 -11.85 -13.56
N GLU A 99 8.49 -11.46 -14.80
CA GLU A 99 9.13 -12.07 -15.98
C GLU A 99 10.66 -11.91 -15.93
N LEU A 100 11.16 -10.73 -15.57
CA LEU A 100 12.60 -10.50 -15.40
C LEU A 100 13.22 -11.44 -14.34
N VAL A 101 12.56 -11.62 -13.20
CA VAL A 101 13.06 -12.49 -12.13
C VAL A 101 13.03 -13.96 -12.55
N LEU A 102 11.94 -14.40 -13.18
CA LEU A 102 11.78 -15.76 -13.69
C LEU A 102 12.81 -16.10 -14.76
N THR A 103 13.07 -15.19 -15.71
CA THR A 103 14.04 -15.39 -16.79
C THR A 103 15.49 -15.50 -16.31
N LYS A 104 15.82 -14.89 -15.15
CA LYS A 104 17.10 -15.10 -14.46
C LYS A 104 17.21 -16.45 -13.73
N GLY A 105 16.11 -17.20 -13.62
CA GLY A 105 16.04 -18.43 -12.83
C GLY A 105 15.87 -18.19 -11.32
N SER A 106 15.52 -16.98 -10.91
CA SER A 106 15.25 -16.61 -9.51
C SER A 106 13.77 -16.73 -9.17
N VAL A 107 13.46 -16.79 -7.87
CA VAL A 107 12.09 -16.89 -7.38
C VAL A 107 11.50 -15.48 -7.17
N PRO A 108 10.43 -15.08 -7.90
CA PRO A 108 9.74 -13.82 -7.65
C PRO A 108 8.92 -13.92 -6.35
N ILE A 109 9.24 -13.04 -5.39
CA ILE A 109 8.54 -12.93 -4.11
C ILE A 109 7.85 -11.57 -4.06
N VAL A 110 6.55 -11.54 -4.33
CA VAL A 110 5.72 -10.34 -4.28
C VAL A 110 5.28 -10.07 -2.84
N VAL A 111 5.59 -8.90 -2.30
CA VAL A 111 5.38 -8.59 -0.88
C VAL A 111 4.63 -7.29 -0.73
N GLY A 112 3.50 -7.28 -0.02
CA GLY A 112 2.77 -6.03 0.16
C GLY A 112 1.48 -6.15 0.95
N GLY A 113 0.84 -5.01 1.19
CA GLY A 113 -0.44 -4.92 1.91
C GLY A 113 -1.58 -4.32 1.10
N THR A 114 -1.32 -3.94 -0.16
CA THR A 114 -2.29 -3.26 -1.02
C THR A 114 -3.18 -4.29 -1.71
N GLY A 115 -4.36 -4.57 -1.13
CA GLY A 115 -5.25 -5.64 -1.61
C GLY A 115 -5.65 -5.51 -3.09
N MET A 116 -5.92 -4.29 -3.56
CA MET A 116 -6.26 -4.05 -4.98
C MET A 116 -5.09 -4.39 -5.92
N TYR A 117 -3.86 -4.03 -5.54
CA TYR A 117 -2.66 -4.31 -6.33
C TYR A 117 -2.48 -5.82 -6.48
N LEU A 118 -2.49 -6.55 -5.36
CA LEU A 118 -2.36 -8.01 -5.36
C LEU A 118 -3.49 -8.70 -6.13
N ARG A 119 -4.73 -8.24 -5.98
CA ARG A 119 -5.87 -8.77 -6.75
C ARG A 119 -5.67 -8.58 -8.25
N TRP A 120 -5.29 -7.39 -8.70
CA TRP A 120 -5.08 -7.13 -10.13
C TRP A 120 -3.88 -7.91 -10.66
N TYR A 121 -2.80 -7.98 -9.89
CA TYR A 121 -1.63 -8.78 -10.23
C TYR A 121 -1.99 -10.26 -10.44
N MET A 122 -2.83 -10.83 -9.59
CA MET A 122 -3.25 -12.23 -9.72
C MET A 122 -4.29 -12.43 -10.83
N THR A 123 -5.34 -11.60 -10.86
CA THR A 123 -6.57 -11.82 -11.67
C THR A 123 -6.65 -11.00 -12.95
N GLY A 124 -5.66 -10.15 -13.22
CA GLY A 124 -5.69 -9.18 -14.31
C GLY A 124 -6.31 -7.84 -13.91
N LYS A 125 -5.90 -6.78 -14.61
CA LYS A 125 -6.52 -5.44 -14.48
C LYS A 125 -7.84 -5.37 -15.26
N VAL A 126 -8.76 -4.52 -14.80
CA VAL A 126 -10.04 -4.28 -15.49
C VAL A 126 -9.79 -3.45 -16.74
N GLY A 127 -10.44 -3.78 -17.87
CA GLY A 127 -10.28 -3.08 -19.15
C GLY A 127 -10.95 -1.70 -19.24
N ALA A 128 -11.36 -1.12 -18.12
CA ALA A 128 -12.02 0.18 -18.11
C ALA A 128 -11.04 1.29 -18.54
N PRO A 129 -11.45 2.20 -19.44
CA PRO A 129 -10.55 3.23 -19.96
C PRO A 129 -10.14 4.24 -18.89
N LYS A 130 -8.95 4.83 -19.05
CA LYS A 130 -8.54 6.02 -18.29
C LYS A 130 -9.32 7.22 -18.83
N ALA A 131 -9.79 8.08 -17.93
CA ALA A 131 -10.42 9.34 -18.33
C ALA A 131 -9.38 10.25 -18.98
N THR A 132 -9.80 11.04 -19.97
CA THR A 132 -8.97 12.15 -20.44
C THR A 132 -8.92 13.25 -19.37
N LYS A 133 -7.94 14.14 -19.46
CA LYS A 133 -7.80 15.24 -18.49
C LYS A 133 -9.04 16.14 -18.49
N GLU A 134 -9.65 16.35 -19.65
CA GLU A 134 -10.85 17.16 -19.85
C GLU A 134 -12.05 16.51 -19.15
N VAL A 135 -12.24 15.20 -19.32
CA VAL A 135 -13.33 14.47 -18.64
C VAL A 135 -13.12 14.47 -17.13
N PHE A 136 -11.88 14.25 -16.67
CA PHE A 136 -11.56 14.28 -15.24
C PHE A 136 -11.92 15.64 -14.61
N VAL A 137 -11.45 16.75 -15.21
CA VAL A 137 -11.75 18.10 -14.72
C VAL A 137 -13.24 18.38 -14.76
N ALA A 138 -13.93 18.01 -15.84
CA ALA A 138 -15.37 18.25 -15.96
C ALA A 138 -16.18 17.49 -14.89
N VAL A 139 -15.82 16.24 -14.58
CA VAL A 139 -16.49 15.45 -13.53
C VAL A 139 -16.20 16.02 -12.14
N GLU A 140 -14.97 16.41 -11.87
CA GLU A 140 -14.60 17.08 -10.61
C GLU A 140 -15.43 18.36 -10.40
N GLU A 141 -15.47 19.24 -11.41
CA GLU A 141 -16.23 20.50 -11.34
C GLU A 141 -17.74 20.29 -11.18
N GLU A 142 -18.31 19.29 -11.86
CA GLU A 142 -19.73 18.97 -11.79
C GLU A 142 -20.13 18.43 -10.41
N VAL A 143 -19.34 17.52 -9.84
CA VAL A 143 -19.58 16.99 -8.50
C VAL A 143 -19.34 18.06 -7.42
N ASP A 144 -18.31 18.88 -7.58
CA ASP A 144 -18.05 20.00 -6.66
C ASP A 144 -19.16 21.05 -6.70
N ARG A 145 -19.68 21.34 -7.89
CA ARG A 145 -20.83 22.25 -8.04
C ARG A 145 -22.06 21.69 -7.34
N LEU A 146 -22.37 20.41 -7.55
CA LEU A 146 -23.48 19.73 -6.88
C LEU A 146 -23.39 19.90 -5.35
N ILE A 147 -22.20 19.65 -4.78
CA ILE A 147 -21.97 19.77 -3.35
C ILE A 147 -22.14 21.24 -2.88
N LYS A 148 -21.59 22.21 -3.63
CA LYS A 148 -21.68 23.64 -3.30
C LYS A 148 -23.10 24.18 -3.35
N GLU A 149 -23.92 23.68 -4.26
CA GLU A 149 -25.33 24.07 -4.42
C GLU A 149 -26.25 23.39 -3.38
N GLY A 150 -25.69 22.61 -2.46
CA GLY A 150 -26.44 21.92 -1.40
C GLY A 150 -26.98 20.54 -1.82
N GLY A 151 -26.60 20.05 -3.01
CA GLY A 151 -26.89 18.71 -3.48
C GLY A 151 -26.24 17.64 -2.60
N GLY A 152 -27.01 16.59 -2.31
CA GLY A 152 -26.59 15.51 -1.45
C GLY A 152 -26.07 14.29 -2.21
N TRP A 153 -25.73 13.26 -1.44
CA TRP A 153 -25.34 11.95 -1.99
C TRP A 153 -26.39 11.36 -2.94
N ASP A 154 -27.67 11.52 -2.62
CA ASP A 154 -28.76 10.97 -3.43
C ASP A 154 -28.89 11.69 -4.79
N ASP A 155 -28.60 12.99 -4.86
CA ASP A 155 -28.50 13.74 -6.12
C ASP A 155 -27.34 13.22 -6.97
N ALA A 156 -26.22 12.90 -6.32
CA ALA A 156 -25.03 12.38 -6.99
C ALA A 156 -25.27 10.97 -7.56
N LEU A 157 -26.04 10.14 -6.84
CA LEU A 157 -26.49 8.84 -7.35
C LEU A 157 -27.45 8.99 -8.53
N ARG A 158 -28.35 9.98 -8.51
CA ARG A 158 -29.21 10.30 -9.66
C ARG A 158 -28.38 10.72 -10.87
N MET A 159 -27.40 11.60 -10.69
CA MET A 159 -26.47 12.01 -11.75
C MET A 159 -25.75 10.82 -12.39
N LEU A 160 -25.30 9.85 -11.59
CA LEU A 160 -24.67 8.62 -12.11
C LEU A 160 -25.66 7.73 -12.87
N ALA A 161 -26.89 7.61 -12.37
CA ALA A 161 -27.96 6.86 -13.04
C ALA A 161 -28.36 7.53 -14.37
N ASP A 162 -28.50 8.85 -14.39
CA ASP A 162 -28.82 9.65 -15.58
C ASP A 162 -27.70 9.58 -16.62
N ALA A 163 -26.44 9.45 -16.19
CA ALA A 163 -25.31 9.18 -17.07
C ALA A 163 -25.33 7.75 -17.68
N GLY A 164 -26.19 6.85 -17.17
CA GLY A 164 -26.39 5.50 -17.69
C GLY A 164 -25.84 4.36 -16.83
N ASP A 165 -25.37 4.61 -15.60
CA ASP A 165 -24.87 3.57 -14.70
C ASP A 165 -25.83 3.32 -13.53
N LEU A 166 -26.78 2.41 -13.77
CA LEU A 166 -27.78 1.98 -12.79
C LEU A 166 -27.22 0.99 -11.74
N THR A 167 -26.03 0.44 -11.97
CA THR A 167 -25.50 -0.69 -11.20
C THR A 167 -24.46 -0.29 -10.17
N THR A 168 -23.65 0.72 -10.46
CA THR A 168 -22.56 1.13 -9.56
C THR A 168 -23.11 1.83 -8.33
N GLY A 169 -24.07 2.75 -8.48
CA GLY A 169 -24.62 3.55 -7.38
C GLY A 169 -25.04 2.74 -6.14
N PRO A 170 -25.88 1.69 -6.28
CA PRO A 170 -26.30 0.84 -5.17
C PRO A 170 -25.15 0.08 -4.46
N SER A 171 -24.02 -0.10 -5.12
CA SER A 171 -22.85 -0.81 -4.57
C SER A 171 -21.88 0.11 -3.81
N LEU A 172 -22.03 1.42 -3.95
CA LEU A 172 -21.14 2.39 -3.30
C LEU A 172 -21.51 2.58 -1.83
N ALA A 173 -20.48 2.73 -0.98
CA ALA A 173 -20.70 3.20 0.37
C ALA A 173 -21.21 4.65 0.32
N ARG A 174 -22.02 5.04 1.32
CA ARG A 174 -22.53 6.41 1.43
C ARG A 174 -21.39 7.42 1.44
N ASN A 175 -21.52 8.49 0.66
CA ASN A 175 -20.53 9.56 0.51
C ASN A 175 -19.18 9.10 -0.03
N ASP A 176 -19.13 7.99 -0.77
CA ASP A 176 -17.92 7.57 -1.48
C ASP A 176 -17.75 8.34 -2.79
N TRP A 177 -17.48 9.65 -2.64
CA TRP A 177 -17.33 10.60 -3.74
C TRP A 177 -16.21 10.19 -4.71
N TYR A 178 -15.14 9.58 -4.20
CA TYR A 178 -14.04 9.09 -5.03
C TYR A 178 -14.52 8.02 -6.02
N ARG A 179 -15.22 6.98 -5.54
CA ARG A 179 -15.72 5.92 -6.43
C ARG A 179 -16.85 6.40 -7.34
N LEU A 180 -17.66 7.35 -6.87
CA LEU A 180 -18.69 7.97 -7.69
C LEU A 180 -18.09 8.73 -8.88
N ARG A 181 -17.13 9.64 -8.63
CA ARG A 181 -16.43 10.38 -9.67
C ARG A 181 -15.76 9.44 -10.66
N ARG A 182 -15.11 8.38 -10.17
CA ARG A 182 -14.52 7.37 -11.05
C ARG A 182 -15.56 6.64 -11.93
N ALA A 183 -16.76 6.40 -11.43
CA ALA A 183 -17.83 5.79 -12.23
C ALA A 183 -18.33 6.76 -13.32
N LEU A 184 -18.55 8.03 -12.97
CA LEU A 184 -18.90 9.11 -13.90
C LEU A 184 -17.82 9.29 -14.99
N GLU A 185 -16.55 9.31 -14.61
CA GLU A 185 -15.42 9.36 -15.53
C GLU A 185 -15.46 8.21 -16.55
N ILE A 186 -15.67 6.97 -16.10
CA ILE A 186 -15.69 5.78 -16.97
C ILE A 186 -16.83 5.91 -17.98
N ILE A 187 -18.05 6.20 -17.51
CA ILE A 187 -19.20 6.24 -18.40
C ILE A 187 -19.16 7.45 -19.35
N LYS A 188 -18.69 8.62 -18.90
CA LYS A 188 -18.51 9.78 -19.77
C LYS A 188 -17.40 9.59 -20.80
N THR A 189 -16.37 8.81 -20.47
CA THR A 189 -15.29 8.50 -21.42
C THR A 189 -15.70 7.44 -22.44
N SER A 190 -16.46 6.44 -22.02
CA SER A 190 -16.68 5.22 -22.81
C SER A 190 -18.10 5.02 -23.34
N GLY A 191 -19.07 5.77 -22.81
CA GLY A 191 -20.50 5.55 -23.03
C GLY A 191 -21.05 4.31 -22.32
N GLN A 192 -20.25 3.58 -21.54
CA GLN A 192 -20.67 2.33 -20.88
C GLN A 192 -20.31 2.34 -19.38
N PRO A 193 -21.13 1.71 -18.52
CA PRO A 193 -20.84 1.59 -17.10
C PRO A 193 -19.64 0.68 -16.85
N ARG A 194 -19.03 0.79 -15.66
CA ARG A 194 -17.87 -0.04 -15.27
C ARG A 194 -18.14 -1.55 -15.42
N SER A 195 -19.38 -1.97 -15.17
CA SER A 195 -19.83 -3.36 -15.27
C SER A 195 -19.77 -3.94 -16.68
N ALA A 196 -19.73 -3.10 -17.73
CA ALA A 196 -19.61 -3.54 -19.12
C ALA A 196 -18.19 -3.97 -19.49
N PHE A 197 -17.17 -3.61 -18.70
CA PHE A 197 -15.78 -3.93 -19.00
C PHE A 197 -15.39 -5.25 -18.35
N SER A 198 -15.01 -6.22 -19.19
CA SER A 198 -14.40 -7.45 -18.73
C SER A 198 -13.00 -7.19 -18.16
N LYS A 199 -12.50 -8.14 -17.36
CA LYS A 199 -11.09 -8.15 -16.98
C LYS A 199 -10.26 -8.43 -18.23
N LEU A 200 -9.12 -7.75 -18.38
CA LEU A 200 -8.23 -7.92 -19.54
C LEU A 200 -7.57 -9.31 -19.59
N ARG A 201 -7.75 -10.15 -18.56
CA ARG A 201 -7.42 -11.57 -18.57
C ARG A 201 -8.58 -12.38 -18.00
N ASN A 202 -8.93 -13.49 -18.65
CA ASN A 202 -10.03 -14.39 -18.30
C ASN A 202 -9.73 -15.12 -16.97
N CYS A 203 -9.96 -14.44 -15.85
CA CYS A 203 -10.26 -15.08 -14.59
C CYS A 203 -11.73 -14.82 -14.29
N ASP A 204 -12.60 -15.53 -15.01
CA ASP A 204 -14.03 -15.57 -14.73
C ASP A 204 -14.24 -16.26 -13.38
N PRO A 205 -14.83 -15.60 -12.38
CA PRO A 205 -15.11 -16.22 -11.08
C PRO A 205 -16.15 -17.34 -11.18
N ASP A 206 -17.03 -17.30 -12.19
CA ASP A 206 -18.06 -18.32 -12.45
C ASP A 206 -17.51 -19.52 -13.25
N ALA A 207 -16.28 -19.45 -13.77
CA ALA A 207 -15.56 -20.58 -14.35
C ALA A 207 -14.92 -21.46 -13.26
N ALA A 208 -15.67 -21.75 -12.19
CA ALA A 208 -15.36 -22.77 -11.20
C ALA A 208 -15.50 -24.21 -11.75
N THR A 209 -15.67 -24.34 -13.07
CA THR A 209 -15.56 -25.59 -13.81
C THR A 209 -14.28 -25.54 -14.65
N GLU A 210 -13.27 -26.28 -14.20
CA GLU A 210 -12.13 -26.79 -14.98
C GLU A 210 -11.69 -25.92 -16.19
N GLY A 211 -11.02 -24.79 -15.95
CA GLY A 211 -10.48 -24.03 -17.09
C GLY A 211 -9.90 -22.65 -16.87
N ALA A 212 -10.03 -22.02 -15.69
CA ALA A 212 -9.38 -20.73 -15.43
C ALA A 212 -7.84 -20.90 -15.39
N SER A 213 -7.17 -20.71 -16.52
CA SER A 213 -5.73 -20.90 -16.61
C SER A 213 -5.01 -19.65 -16.07
N TRP A 214 -4.66 -19.64 -14.78
CA TRP A 214 -3.74 -18.66 -14.21
C TRP A 214 -2.41 -18.69 -14.96
N ASP A 215 -1.80 -17.55 -15.23
CA ASP A 215 -0.54 -17.49 -16.00
C ASP A 215 0.67 -17.94 -15.15
N TYR A 216 0.55 -17.85 -13.82
CA TYR A 216 1.54 -18.29 -12.85
C TYR A 216 0.95 -19.28 -11.86
N ASP A 217 1.81 -20.09 -11.27
CA ASP A 217 1.53 -20.91 -10.12
C ASP A 217 1.76 -20.07 -8.85
N PHE A 218 0.68 -19.54 -8.27
CA PHE A 218 0.74 -18.61 -7.15
C PHE A 218 0.71 -19.32 -5.80
N HIS A 219 1.77 -19.14 -5.01
CA HIS A 219 1.85 -19.55 -3.61
C HIS A 219 1.54 -18.35 -2.71
N CYS A 220 0.28 -18.23 -2.30
CA CYS A 220 -0.22 -17.06 -1.56
C CYS A 220 -0.26 -17.28 -0.06
N TYR A 221 0.38 -16.39 0.70
CA TYR A 221 0.44 -16.43 2.16
C TYR A 221 0.00 -15.10 2.75
N PHE A 222 -0.86 -15.13 3.76
CA PHE A 222 -1.32 -13.94 4.48
C PHE A 222 -0.89 -14.00 5.94
N LEU A 223 0.03 -13.12 6.34
CA LEU A 223 0.47 -13.01 7.72
C LEU A 223 -0.61 -12.36 8.58
N TYR A 224 -0.91 -13.00 9.70
CA TYR A 224 -1.89 -12.55 10.67
C TYR A 224 -1.32 -12.61 12.09
N GLN A 225 -1.73 -11.66 12.92
CA GLN A 225 -1.49 -11.61 14.36
C GLN A 225 -2.73 -10.99 15.02
N PRO A 226 -3.05 -11.33 16.29
CA PRO A 226 -4.12 -10.64 17.03
C PRO A 226 -3.99 -9.12 16.97
N ARG A 227 -5.10 -8.44 16.68
CA ARG A 227 -5.15 -6.99 16.47
C ARG A 227 -4.69 -6.20 17.69
N SER A 228 -5.00 -6.68 18.90
CA SER A 228 -4.57 -6.00 20.13
C SER A 228 -3.05 -5.89 20.23
N GLU A 229 -2.32 -6.92 19.83
CA GLU A 229 -0.85 -6.91 19.82
C GLU A 229 -0.31 -6.13 18.62
N LEU A 230 -0.94 -6.29 17.46
CA LEU A 230 -0.55 -5.58 16.25
C LEU A 230 -0.73 -4.07 16.39
N TYR A 231 -1.80 -3.61 17.06
CA TYR A 231 -2.02 -2.18 17.30
C TYR A 231 -0.92 -1.57 18.17
N GLN A 232 -0.39 -2.29 19.18
CA GLN A 232 0.73 -1.80 19.97
C GLN A 232 1.98 -1.59 19.11
N LYS A 233 2.27 -2.52 18.19
CA LYS A 233 3.39 -2.40 17.25
C LYS A 233 3.20 -1.25 16.28
N VAL A 234 1.97 -1.07 15.78
CA VAL A 234 1.64 0.02 14.84
C VAL A 234 1.73 1.38 15.52
N ASP A 235 1.25 1.50 16.76
CA ASP A 235 1.30 2.75 17.51
C ASP A 235 2.75 3.16 17.80
N LEU A 236 3.57 2.20 18.26
CA LEU A 236 5.00 2.43 18.47
C LEU A 236 5.71 2.79 17.16
N ARG A 237 5.35 2.15 16.04
CA ARG A 237 5.93 2.47 14.72
C ARG A 237 5.58 3.89 14.27
N CYS A 238 4.39 4.39 14.57
CA CYS A 238 4.03 5.78 14.28
C CYS A 238 4.92 6.74 15.08
N GLU A 239 5.20 6.42 16.35
CA GLU A 239 6.16 7.19 17.15
C GLU A 239 7.59 7.12 16.57
N GLN A 240 8.04 5.93 16.18
CA GLN A 240 9.37 5.76 15.56
C GLN A 240 9.49 6.59 14.28
N MET A 241 8.50 6.52 13.39
CA MET A 241 8.48 7.33 12.16
C MET A 241 8.54 8.84 12.45
N ALA A 242 7.78 9.32 13.43
CA ALA A 242 7.82 10.73 13.81
C ALA A 242 9.19 11.14 14.42
N GLN A 243 9.89 10.22 15.09
CA GLN A 243 11.23 10.44 15.61
C GLN A 243 12.32 10.34 14.52
N GLU A 244 12.13 9.47 13.52
CA GLU A 244 13.13 9.09 12.51
C GLU A 244 13.12 9.98 11.25
N GLY A 245 12.20 10.96 11.17
CA GLY A 245 12.23 11.97 10.11
C GLY A 245 10.99 12.04 9.22
N LEU A 246 9.84 11.47 9.61
CA LEU A 246 8.60 11.62 8.86
C LEU A 246 8.21 13.09 8.63
N LEU A 247 8.43 13.95 9.64
CA LEU A 247 8.13 15.37 9.52
C LEU A 247 9.09 16.08 8.55
N ASP A 248 10.36 15.67 8.49
CA ASP A 248 11.33 16.19 7.53
C ASP A 248 10.95 15.83 6.09
N GLU A 249 10.56 14.58 5.83
CA GLU A 249 10.07 14.14 4.52
C GLU A 249 8.78 14.90 4.13
N ALA A 250 7.84 15.06 5.07
CA ALA A 250 6.61 15.80 4.84
C ALA A 250 6.85 17.30 4.59
N SER A 251 7.80 17.91 5.31
CA SER A 251 8.24 19.30 5.05
C SER A 251 8.79 19.43 3.64
N SER A 252 9.64 18.48 3.22
CA SER A 252 10.24 18.48 1.88
C SER A 252 9.19 18.38 0.77
N LEU A 253 8.13 17.59 0.98
CA LEU A 253 6.99 17.55 0.07
C LEU A 253 6.28 18.90 -0.02
N LEU A 254 6.01 19.56 1.11
CA LEU A 254 5.40 20.89 1.12
C LEU A 254 6.29 21.92 0.43
N ASP A 255 7.59 21.86 0.64
CA ASP A 255 8.58 22.80 0.08
C ASP A 255 8.74 22.61 -1.44
N SER A 256 8.45 21.40 -1.95
CA SER A 256 8.35 21.14 -3.40
C SER A 256 7.08 21.72 -4.04
N GLY A 257 6.15 22.25 -3.24
CA GLY A 257 4.87 22.80 -3.67
C GLY A 257 3.71 21.81 -3.67
N LEU A 258 3.95 20.54 -3.30
CA LEU A 258 2.88 19.56 -3.16
C LEU A 258 1.96 19.92 -1.99
N GLN A 259 0.66 19.82 -2.23
CA GLN A 259 -0.36 20.02 -1.20
C GLN A 259 -0.79 18.67 -0.61
N PRO A 260 -1.21 18.62 0.67
CA PRO A 260 -1.81 17.42 1.23
C PRO A 260 -2.98 16.94 0.37
N ASN A 261 -3.14 15.61 0.23
CA ASN A 261 -4.24 15.00 -0.51
C ASN A 261 -4.31 15.37 -2.03
N SER A 262 -3.29 16.02 -2.59
CA SER A 262 -3.28 16.45 -4.00
C SER A 262 -3.05 15.31 -4.99
N ASN A 263 -2.27 14.30 -4.58
CA ASN A 263 -1.92 13.15 -5.42
C ASN A 263 -1.75 11.88 -4.58
N SER A 264 -1.43 10.77 -5.25
CA SER A 264 -1.31 9.46 -4.61
C SER A 264 -0.26 9.40 -3.48
N ALA A 265 0.87 10.10 -3.64
CA ALA A 265 1.92 10.20 -2.62
C ALA A 265 1.44 10.96 -1.37
N SER A 266 0.93 12.17 -1.55
CA SER A 266 0.45 13.05 -0.46
C SER A 266 -0.87 12.60 0.19
N ARG A 267 -1.52 11.57 -0.35
CA ARG A 267 -2.70 10.89 0.24
C ARG A 267 -2.35 9.77 1.21
N SER A 268 -1.09 9.35 1.24
CA SER A 268 -0.67 8.29 2.14
C SER A 268 -0.74 8.77 3.60
N ILE A 269 -1.20 7.89 4.50
CA ILE A 269 -1.69 8.27 5.84
C ILE A 269 -0.70 9.13 6.64
N GLY A 270 0.57 8.68 6.73
CA GLY A 270 1.59 9.39 7.50
C GLY A 270 1.92 10.75 6.91
N TYR A 271 2.12 10.81 5.59
CA TYR A 271 2.48 12.04 4.89
C TYR A 271 1.34 13.04 4.85
N GLN A 272 0.11 12.61 4.56
CA GLN A 272 -1.05 13.51 4.57
C GLN A 272 -1.19 14.22 5.92
N LEU A 273 -1.22 13.45 7.01
CA LEU A 273 -1.41 14.00 8.36
C LEU A 273 -0.22 14.85 8.80
N ALA A 274 1.01 14.46 8.45
CA ALA A 274 2.20 15.24 8.74
C ALA A 274 2.22 16.56 7.97
N MET A 275 1.88 16.55 6.68
CA MET A 275 1.79 17.75 5.85
C MET A 275 0.69 18.70 6.36
N GLU A 276 -0.50 18.17 6.69
CA GLU A 276 -1.59 18.97 7.29
C GLU A 276 -1.15 19.63 8.61
N PHE A 277 -0.53 18.85 9.50
CA PHE A 277 0.00 19.36 10.76
C PHE A 277 1.07 20.45 10.55
N LEU A 278 2.03 20.23 9.65
CA LEU A 278 3.08 21.22 9.36
C LEU A 278 2.54 22.48 8.69
N MET A 279 1.52 22.36 7.82
CA MET A 279 0.84 23.52 7.25
C MET A 279 0.19 24.40 8.32
N GLU A 280 -0.47 23.80 9.32
CA GLU A 280 -1.01 24.55 10.45
C GLU A 280 0.11 25.23 11.25
N CYS A 281 1.22 24.53 11.51
CA CYS A 281 2.38 25.13 12.19
C CYS A 281 2.96 26.32 11.41
N ARG A 282 3.05 26.22 10.08
CA ARG A 282 3.51 27.31 9.20
C ARG A 282 2.59 28.54 9.26
N GLN A 283 1.28 28.36 9.45
CA GLN A 283 0.32 29.46 9.56
C GLN A 283 0.50 30.29 10.84
N VAL A 284 1.07 29.70 11.88
CA VAL A 284 1.35 30.34 13.18
C VAL A 284 2.85 30.53 13.42
N GLU A 285 3.62 30.73 12.35
CA GLU A 285 5.06 31.03 12.40
C GLU A 285 5.83 29.97 13.19
N GLY A 286 5.65 28.69 12.84
CA GLY A 286 6.37 27.56 13.44
C GLY A 286 5.96 27.22 14.88
N ALA A 287 4.95 27.88 15.44
CA ALA A 287 4.46 27.55 16.78
C ALA A 287 3.71 26.22 16.78
N ALA A 288 4.29 25.18 17.39
CA ALA A 288 3.62 23.92 17.69
C ALA A 288 3.56 23.72 19.21
N THR A 289 2.36 23.48 19.75
CA THR A 289 2.20 23.11 21.17
C THR A 289 2.31 21.60 21.35
N GLU A 290 2.64 21.16 22.56
CA GLU A 290 2.65 19.73 22.91
C GLU A 290 1.28 19.09 22.60
N GLU A 291 0.19 19.77 22.96
CA GLU A 291 -1.17 19.29 22.74
C GLU A 291 -1.45 19.07 21.25
N ARG A 292 -1.04 20.00 20.39
CA ARG A 292 -1.27 19.86 18.94
C ARG A 292 -0.46 18.72 18.35
N PHE A 293 0.80 18.56 18.77
CA PHE A 293 1.62 17.43 18.34
C PHE A 293 1.01 16.09 18.78
N PHE A 294 0.53 16.00 20.02
CA PHE A 294 -0.14 14.79 20.49
C PHE A 294 -1.43 14.47 19.73
N LEU A 295 -2.21 15.49 19.35
CA LEU A 295 -3.38 15.30 18.47
C LEU A 295 -2.98 14.75 17.10
N PHE A 296 -1.93 15.29 16.47
CA PHE A 296 -1.38 14.75 15.23
C PHE A 296 -0.98 13.27 15.38
N LEU A 297 -0.23 12.94 16.43
CA LEU A 297 0.26 11.59 16.68
C LEU A 297 -0.90 10.61 16.95
N GLU A 298 -1.90 11.01 17.73
CA GLU A 298 -3.10 10.20 18.00
C GLU A 298 -3.88 9.93 16.71
N GLU A 299 -4.06 10.94 15.86
CA GLU A 299 -4.69 10.80 14.55
C GLU A 299 -3.92 9.84 13.65
N PHE A 300 -2.59 9.99 13.59
CA PHE A 300 -1.74 9.12 12.80
C PHE A 300 -1.86 7.65 13.24
N GLN A 301 -1.79 7.39 14.54
CA GLN A 301 -1.97 6.06 15.11
C GLN A 301 -3.36 5.50 14.82
N ARG A 302 -4.41 6.32 14.99
CA ARG A 302 -5.80 5.92 14.70
C ARG A 302 -6.01 5.55 13.24
N HIS A 303 -5.53 6.38 12.31
CA HIS A 303 -5.65 6.12 10.88
C HIS A 303 -4.84 4.88 10.46
N SER A 304 -3.65 4.66 11.03
CA SER A 304 -2.84 3.46 10.80
C SER A 304 -3.51 2.18 11.32
N ARG A 305 -4.12 2.19 12.50
CA ARG A 305 -4.93 1.06 13.02
C ARG A 305 -6.16 0.80 12.15
N ASN A 306 -6.84 1.85 11.70
CA ASN A 306 -7.97 1.72 10.77
C ASN A 306 -7.52 1.09 9.44
N TYR A 307 -6.32 1.42 8.96
CA TYR A 307 -5.75 0.80 7.78
C TYR A 307 -5.49 -0.70 7.98
N VAL A 308 -4.90 -1.10 9.10
CA VAL A 308 -4.76 -2.52 9.48
C VAL A 308 -6.11 -3.24 9.45
N LYS A 309 -7.15 -2.64 10.06
CA LYS A 309 -8.50 -3.20 10.04
C LYS A 309 -9.03 -3.37 8.61
N ARG A 310 -8.86 -2.36 7.75
CA ARG A 310 -9.27 -2.43 6.33
C ARG A 310 -8.53 -3.54 5.57
N GLN A 311 -7.23 -3.70 5.80
CA GLN A 311 -6.44 -4.77 5.19
C GLN A 311 -6.96 -6.14 5.64
N LEU A 312 -7.17 -6.35 6.94
CA LEU A 312 -7.74 -7.60 7.45
C LEU A 312 -9.15 -7.87 6.88
N THR A 313 -10.02 -6.86 6.82
CA THR A 313 -11.36 -6.99 6.24
C THR A 313 -11.31 -7.36 4.76
N TRP A 314 -10.39 -6.76 3.98
CA TRP A 314 -10.22 -7.07 2.57
C TRP A 314 -9.93 -8.55 2.35
N PHE A 315 -8.92 -9.08 3.05
CA PHE A 315 -8.48 -10.47 2.88
C PHE A 315 -9.39 -11.51 3.55
N ARG A 316 -10.20 -11.11 4.54
CA ARG A 316 -11.24 -11.99 5.12
C ARG A 316 -12.46 -12.13 4.24
N ASN A 317 -12.73 -11.15 3.37
CA ASN A 317 -13.88 -11.18 2.49
C ASN A 317 -13.63 -12.18 1.35
N LYS A 318 -14.10 -13.42 1.54
CA LYS A 318 -13.85 -14.58 0.67
C LYS A 318 -14.52 -14.51 -0.71
N GLY A 319 -14.87 -13.34 -1.21
CA GLY A 319 -15.64 -13.22 -2.46
C GLY A 319 -14.86 -13.53 -3.74
N GLN A 320 -13.51 -13.54 -3.74
CA GLN A 320 -12.68 -13.62 -4.96
C GLN A 320 -11.30 -14.29 -4.71
N SER A 321 -10.24 -13.86 -5.42
CA SER A 321 -8.88 -14.42 -5.38
C SER A 321 -8.23 -14.48 -3.99
N GLU A 322 -8.77 -13.74 -3.02
CA GLU A 322 -8.31 -13.79 -1.63
C GLU A 322 -8.48 -15.18 -0.98
N GLN A 323 -9.33 -16.05 -1.55
CA GLN A 323 -9.43 -17.46 -1.12
C GLN A 323 -8.14 -18.26 -1.32
N MET A 324 -7.24 -17.81 -2.21
CA MET A 324 -5.96 -18.49 -2.45
C MET A 324 -4.96 -18.31 -1.31
N PHE A 325 -5.19 -17.35 -0.41
CA PHE A 325 -4.25 -17.02 0.65
C PHE A 325 -4.34 -18.01 1.81
N ASN A 326 -3.24 -18.72 2.05
CA ASN A 326 -3.00 -19.48 3.26
C ASN A 326 -2.63 -18.51 4.39
N TRP A 327 -3.45 -18.47 5.44
CA TRP A 327 -3.17 -17.62 6.59
C TRP A 327 -2.00 -18.20 7.38
N ILE A 328 -1.11 -17.36 7.89
CA ILE A 328 0.06 -17.77 8.67
C ILE A 328 0.07 -16.96 9.96
N ASP A 329 0.23 -17.64 11.09
CA ASP A 329 0.39 -16.98 12.38
C ASP A 329 1.79 -16.35 12.50
N ALA A 330 1.84 -15.03 12.44
CA ALA A 330 3.06 -14.25 12.49
C ALA A 330 3.71 -14.19 13.89
N THR A 331 3.07 -14.79 14.91
CA THR A 331 3.68 -14.95 16.25
C THR A 331 4.68 -16.10 16.31
N GLN A 332 4.69 -16.98 15.30
CA GLN A 332 5.63 -18.10 15.25
C GLN A 332 7.08 -17.63 15.01
N PRO A 333 8.09 -18.42 15.42
CA PRO A 333 9.49 -18.11 15.14
C PRO A 333 9.75 -17.97 13.63
N LEU A 334 10.58 -16.99 13.25
CA LEU A 334 10.87 -16.69 11.84
C LEU A 334 11.38 -17.91 11.07
N GLU A 335 12.35 -18.62 11.64
CA GLU A 335 12.97 -19.79 11.00
C GLU A 335 11.96 -20.91 10.71
N VAL A 336 11.00 -21.11 11.62
CA VAL A 336 9.93 -22.10 11.46
C VAL A 336 9.03 -21.73 10.29
N MET A 337 8.66 -20.45 10.16
CA MET A 337 7.88 -19.97 9.03
C MET A 337 8.67 -20.09 7.71
N VAL A 338 9.94 -19.69 7.68
CA VAL A 338 10.78 -19.75 6.48
C VAL A 338 10.95 -21.19 6.00
N ASP A 339 11.27 -22.13 6.89
CA ASP A 339 11.43 -23.55 6.55
C ASP A 339 10.12 -24.15 6.01
N ALA A 340 8.99 -23.85 6.66
CA ALA A 340 7.67 -24.28 6.20
C ALA A 340 7.33 -23.76 4.80
N LEU A 341 7.52 -22.47 4.54
CA LEU A 341 7.22 -21.87 3.24
C LEU A 341 8.17 -22.34 2.14
N ALA A 342 9.46 -22.51 2.46
CA ALA A 342 10.44 -23.02 1.50
C ALA A 342 10.15 -24.48 1.12
N LYS A 343 9.80 -25.34 2.08
CA LYS A 343 9.41 -26.74 1.81
C LYS A 343 8.14 -26.82 0.95
N GLU A 344 7.13 -26.02 1.25
CA GLU A 344 5.89 -25.95 0.46
C GLU A 344 6.17 -25.48 -0.98
N TYR A 345 7.07 -24.50 -1.16
CA TYR A 345 7.47 -24.02 -2.48
C TYR A 345 8.24 -25.09 -3.28
N GLU A 346 9.15 -25.82 -2.63
CA GLU A 346 9.95 -26.88 -3.25
C GLU A 346 9.08 -28.12 -3.59
N ARG A 347 8.17 -28.52 -2.69
CA ARG A 347 7.32 -29.71 -2.78
C ARG A 347 5.85 -29.39 -2.48
N PRO A 348 5.12 -28.80 -3.45
CA PRO A 348 3.72 -28.44 -3.27
C PRO A 348 2.88 -29.69 -2.98
N ASN A 349 1.94 -29.61 -2.03
CA ASN A 349 0.97 -30.67 -1.67
C ASN A 349 1.53 -31.95 -1.00
N GLU A 350 2.85 -32.14 -0.86
CA GLU A 350 3.40 -33.28 -0.09
C GLU A 350 3.54 -32.99 1.41
N VAL A 351 3.74 -31.73 1.78
CA VAL A 351 4.07 -31.32 3.16
C VAL A 351 3.20 -30.13 3.58
N VAL A 352 1.93 -30.39 3.94
CA VAL A 352 1.15 -29.36 4.64
C VAL A 352 1.73 -29.22 6.06
N SER A 353 2.66 -28.28 6.24
CA SER A 353 3.29 -28.01 7.53
C SER A 353 2.23 -27.64 8.59
N ASP A 354 2.49 -27.95 9.85
CA ASP A 354 1.56 -27.62 10.95
C ASP A 354 1.36 -26.10 11.11
N VAL A 355 2.32 -25.30 10.61
CA VAL A 355 2.23 -23.84 10.47
C VAL A 355 1.03 -23.45 9.58
N LEU A 356 0.86 -24.15 8.45
CA LEU A 356 -0.25 -23.92 7.52
C LEU A 356 -1.58 -24.45 8.07
N LYS A 357 -1.56 -25.52 8.89
CA LYS A 357 -2.76 -26.12 9.52
C LYS A 357 -3.30 -25.31 10.71
N ALA A 358 -2.44 -24.72 11.52
CA ALA A 358 -2.86 -23.97 12.72
C ALA A 358 -3.75 -22.76 12.36
N ALA A 359 -3.52 -22.15 11.20
CA ALA A 359 -4.22 -20.94 10.78
C ALA A 359 -5.70 -21.15 10.41
N SER A 360 -6.11 -22.36 10.00
CA SER A 360 -7.53 -22.64 9.71
C SER A 360 -8.41 -22.66 10.97
N VAL A 361 -7.82 -22.91 12.14
CA VAL A 361 -8.52 -23.08 13.43
C VAL A 361 -8.66 -21.77 14.19
N VAL A 362 -7.68 -20.86 14.10
CA VAL A 362 -7.59 -19.64 14.92
C VAL A 362 -8.60 -18.54 14.55
N THR A 363 -9.33 -18.69 13.44
CA THR A 363 -10.21 -17.62 12.90
C THR A 363 -11.56 -17.46 13.61
N LYS A 364 -12.05 -18.44 14.38
CA LYS A 364 -13.38 -18.37 15.03
C LYS A 364 -13.37 -18.19 16.55
N GLU A 365 -12.53 -18.91 17.29
CA GLU A 365 -12.60 -18.93 18.77
C GLU A 365 -11.97 -17.70 19.46
N SER A 366 -11.09 -16.97 18.77
CA SER A 366 -10.38 -15.78 19.27
C SER A 366 -11.22 -14.49 19.28
N SER A 367 -12.42 -14.47 18.66
CA SER A 367 -13.11 -13.21 18.30
C SER A 367 -13.63 -12.42 19.49
N TYR A 368 -14.25 -13.06 20.49
CA TYR A 368 -14.93 -12.33 21.57
C TYR A 368 -13.96 -11.75 22.61
N LYS A 369 -12.91 -12.49 22.98
CA LYS A 369 -11.87 -12.01 23.90
C LYS A 369 -11.10 -10.85 23.26
N GLU A 370 -10.73 -10.98 21.99
CA GLU A 370 -10.06 -9.93 21.23
C GLU A 370 -10.93 -8.68 21.12
N GLU A 371 -12.23 -8.81 20.81
CA GLU A 371 -13.14 -7.66 20.75
C GLU A 371 -13.25 -6.90 22.07
N ASN A 372 -13.31 -7.60 23.20
CA ASN A 372 -13.34 -6.96 24.52
C ASN A 372 -12.03 -6.25 24.86
N LEU A 373 -10.88 -6.84 24.50
CA LEU A 373 -9.58 -6.17 24.63
C LEU A 373 -9.53 -4.90 23.77
N LEU A 374 -10.04 -4.96 22.54
CA LEU A 374 -10.06 -3.82 21.61
C LEU A 374 -10.97 -2.69 22.10
N LYS A 375 -12.12 -2.98 22.73
CA LYS A 375 -12.98 -1.95 23.34
C LYS A 375 -12.26 -1.14 24.43
N ARG A 376 -11.36 -1.80 25.16
CA ARG A 376 -10.56 -1.20 26.25
C ARG A 376 -9.20 -0.67 25.79
N TYR A 377 -8.84 -0.88 24.52
CA TYR A 377 -7.55 -0.46 23.99
C TYR A 377 -7.39 1.06 24.10
N ARG A 378 -6.26 1.49 24.63
CA ARG A 378 -5.83 2.89 24.68
C ARG A 378 -4.38 2.93 24.25
N THR A 379 -4.05 3.86 23.35
CA THR A 379 -2.66 4.06 22.96
C THR A 379 -1.84 4.46 24.19
N GLN A 380 -0.64 3.91 24.32
CA GLN A 380 0.34 4.32 25.32
C GLN A 380 1.63 4.66 24.59
N ASN A 381 1.93 5.94 24.50
CA ASN A 381 3.14 6.42 23.86
C ASN A 381 4.38 6.05 24.69
N ARG A 382 5.44 5.64 24.02
CA ARG A 382 6.71 5.20 24.64
C ARG A 382 7.87 6.13 24.35
N ILE A 383 7.88 6.76 23.18
CA ILE A 383 8.92 7.68 22.72
C ILE A 383 8.50 9.12 23.03
N PHE A 384 7.26 9.47 22.67
CA PHE A 384 6.71 10.80 22.90
C PHE A 384 5.83 10.81 24.15
N THR A 385 6.45 11.10 25.28
CA THR A 385 5.77 11.36 26.56
C THR A 385 5.93 12.83 26.96
N SER A 386 5.08 13.31 27.87
CA SER A 386 5.22 14.66 28.44
C SER A 386 6.63 14.84 29.01
N ASN A 387 7.29 15.94 28.66
CA ASN A 387 8.69 16.25 29.00
C ASN A 387 9.77 15.35 28.37
N SER A 388 9.43 14.43 27.46
CA SER A 388 10.43 13.62 26.75
C SER A 388 11.37 14.48 25.91
N GLU A 389 12.62 14.06 25.82
CA GLU A 389 13.63 14.73 24.99
C GLU A 389 13.26 14.68 23.50
N ALA A 390 12.65 13.57 23.05
CA ALA A 390 12.14 13.44 21.69
C ALA A 390 11.11 14.53 21.36
N LEU A 391 10.12 14.74 22.23
CA LEU A 391 9.11 15.78 22.04
C LEU A 391 9.73 17.17 21.99
N LYS A 392 10.62 17.49 22.94
CA LYS A 392 11.30 18.80 22.98
C LYS A 392 12.08 19.08 21.70
N ARG A 393 12.84 18.09 21.21
CA ARG A 393 13.60 18.19 19.96
C ARG A 393 12.69 18.38 18.77
N THR A 394 11.60 17.62 18.67
CA THR A 394 10.65 17.74 17.57
C THR A 394 9.98 19.12 17.55
N LEU A 395 9.49 19.62 18.69
CA LEU A 395 8.87 20.94 18.76
C LEU A 395 9.87 22.07 18.46
N GLN A 396 11.11 21.95 18.94
CA GLN A 396 12.18 22.89 18.63
C GLN A 396 12.50 22.87 17.13
N TRP A 397 12.61 21.69 16.51
CA TRP A 397 12.81 21.55 15.08
C TRP A 397 11.67 22.19 14.27
N ILE A 398 10.40 21.98 14.65
CA ILE A 398 9.26 22.62 13.98
C ILE A 398 9.40 24.14 14.06
N ARG A 399 9.70 24.66 15.26
CA ARG A 399 9.91 26.09 15.47
C ARG A 399 11.05 26.62 14.60
N ASP A 400 12.18 25.93 14.52
CA ASP A 400 13.33 26.46 13.80
C ASP A 400 13.16 26.39 12.27
N THR A 401 12.43 25.39 11.77
CA THR A 401 12.36 25.09 10.32
C THR A 401 11.08 25.57 9.65
N GLN A 402 9.96 25.64 10.38
CA GLN A 402 8.64 25.90 9.78
C GLN A 402 8.18 27.36 9.92
N CYS A 403 8.98 28.25 10.51
CA CYS A 403 8.67 29.69 10.63
C CYS A 403 8.69 30.47 9.31
N LEU A 404 9.49 30.05 8.33
CA LEU A 404 9.92 30.94 7.23
C LEU A 404 8.99 30.95 6.00
N TRP A 405 7.83 30.31 6.10
CA TRP A 405 6.95 30.11 4.94
C TRP A 405 6.34 31.39 4.36
N ARG A 406 6.20 32.47 5.15
CA ARG A 406 5.61 33.74 4.69
C ARG A 406 6.57 34.69 3.96
N ASN A 407 7.88 34.44 3.96
CA ASN A 407 8.85 35.35 3.34
C ASN A 407 9.32 34.92 1.94
N SER A 408 8.92 33.75 1.43
CA SER A 408 9.29 33.31 0.08
C SER A 408 8.17 33.60 -0.92
N SER A 409 7.80 34.87 -1.07
CA SER A 409 7.26 35.35 -2.34
C SER A 409 8.41 35.57 -3.32
N THR A 410 9.10 34.50 -3.70
CA THR A 410 9.82 34.35 -4.98
C THR A 410 10.44 32.96 -5.06
N VAL A 411 10.08 32.22 -6.11
CA VAL A 411 10.70 30.98 -6.58
C VAL A 411 12.23 31.11 -6.73
N ASP A 412 12.74 32.34 -6.91
CA ASP A 412 14.16 32.67 -7.07
C ASP A 412 15.04 32.39 -5.82
N ASP A 413 14.51 32.52 -4.60
CA ASP A 413 15.32 32.34 -3.39
C ASP A 413 15.56 30.87 -3.03
N LEU A 414 14.65 29.98 -3.44
CA LEU A 414 14.82 28.53 -3.34
C LEU A 414 15.84 28.02 -4.38
N GLN A 415 15.79 28.54 -5.62
CA GLN A 415 16.80 28.23 -6.65
C GLN A 415 18.21 28.68 -6.23
N LYS A 416 18.37 29.88 -5.66
CA LYS A 416 19.66 30.35 -5.15
C LYS A 416 20.22 29.50 -4.02
N ARG A 417 19.37 28.97 -3.14
CA ARG A 417 19.81 28.08 -2.05
C ARG A 417 20.25 26.71 -2.58
N MET A 418 19.54 26.15 -3.57
CA MET A 418 19.93 24.90 -4.22
C MET A 418 21.26 25.02 -4.99
N GLU A 419 21.49 26.14 -5.68
CA GLU A 419 22.75 26.40 -6.39
C GLU A 419 23.92 26.64 -5.42
N SER A 420 23.71 27.32 -4.29
CA SER A 420 24.77 27.57 -3.30
C SER A 420 25.26 26.29 -2.60
N SER A 421 24.39 25.29 -2.45
CA SER A 421 24.73 23.99 -1.88
C SER A 421 25.61 23.15 -2.82
N LEU A 422 25.39 23.27 -4.13
CA LEU A 422 26.18 22.57 -5.16
C LEU A 422 27.61 23.14 -5.31
N THR A 423 27.82 24.43 -5.01
CA THR A 423 29.14 25.07 -5.06
C THR A 423 30.03 24.83 -3.84
N THR A 424 29.52 24.18 -2.78
CA THR A 424 30.30 23.90 -1.56
C THR A 424 30.84 22.45 -1.52
N SER A 425 30.64 21.68 -2.59
CA SER A 425 31.16 20.31 -2.75
C SER A 425 32.03 20.12 -4.01
N MET A 426 32.70 21.17 -4.45
CA MET A 426 33.93 21.11 -5.25
C MET A 426 35.05 21.76 -4.46
#